data_AF-A0A5E6QUG6-F1
#
_entry.id   AF-A0A5E6QUG6-F1
#
_cell.length_a   1.000
_cell.length_b   1.000
_cell.length_c   1.000
_cell.angle_alpha   90.00
_cell.angle_beta   90.00
_cell.angle_gamma   90.00
#
_symmetry.space_group_name_H-M   'P 1'
#
loop_
_entity.id
_entity.type
_entity.pdbx_description
1 polymer ?
#
loop_
_entity_poly.entity_id
_entity_poly.type
_entity_poly.pdbx_seq_one_letter_code
_entity_poly.pdbx_strand_id
1 'polypeptide(L)'
;MCGRFVQYEGMTIFIEELSPQIELFSGYDAQPIDRYNVGPSTRVQVLHTLEDGLHIDAVIWGWAPFWAKGKRPDPINARVETVTTGKFFKQLWPNGRAIVPSEGWYEWVKDPDDLKKKQPYFIRLKN
;
A
#
# COMPACT_ATOMS: atom_id res chain seq x y z
N MET A 1 -0.51 -2.38 12.22
CA MET A 1 -0.87 -1.35 11.22
C MET A 1 0.46 -0.99 10.62
N CYS A 2 0.72 -1.48 9.41
CA CYS A 2 2.05 -1.38 8.84
C CYS A 2 2.38 0.07 8.49
N GLY A 3 3.58 0.51 8.89
CA GLY A 3 4.07 1.87 8.65
C GLY A 3 5.26 1.92 7.70
N ARG A 4 5.83 0.76 7.35
CA ARG A 4 6.92 0.63 6.38
C ARG A 4 6.79 -0.71 5.64
N PHE A 5 7.16 -0.73 4.37
CA PHE A 5 7.15 -1.94 3.57
C PHE A 5 8.25 -1.94 2.50
N VAL A 6 8.36 -3.03 1.76
CA VAL A 6 9.29 -3.15 0.63
C VAL A 6 8.54 -3.27 -0.69
N GLN A 7 9.10 -2.67 -1.72
CA GLN A 7 8.66 -2.78 -3.10
C GLN A 7 9.95 -2.68 -3.93
N TYR A 8 10.66 -3.79 -4.09
CA TYR A 8 12.00 -3.80 -4.68
C TYR A 8 12.05 -4.49 -6.04
N GLU A 9 11.19 -5.47 -6.29
CA GLU A 9 11.03 -6.09 -7.60
C GLU A 9 10.34 -5.15 -8.60
N GLY A 10 10.47 -5.47 -9.88
CA GLY A 10 9.67 -4.83 -10.93
C GLY A 10 8.20 -5.26 -10.87
N MET A 11 7.30 -4.41 -11.39
CA MET A 11 5.86 -4.68 -11.31
C MET A 11 5.42 -5.91 -12.09
N THR A 12 6.19 -6.31 -13.10
CA THR A 12 5.95 -7.53 -13.89
C THR A 12 5.79 -8.77 -13.02
N ILE A 13 6.62 -8.95 -11.98
CA ILE A 13 6.56 -10.14 -11.11
C ILE A 13 5.21 -10.25 -10.40
N PHE A 14 4.68 -9.13 -9.91
CA PHE A 14 3.37 -9.10 -9.26
C PHE A 14 2.22 -9.30 -10.25
N ILE A 15 2.36 -8.81 -11.49
CA ILE A 15 1.37 -8.99 -12.54
C ILE A 15 1.31 -10.44 -13.00
N GLU A 16 2.45 -11.10 -13.18
CA GLU A 16 2.54 -12.53 -13.52
C GLU A 16 1.89 -13.37 -12.43
N GLU A 17 2.20 -13.11 -11.15
CA GLU A 17 1.58 -13.81 -10.02
C GLU A 17 0.07 -13.55 -9.92
N LEU A 18 -0.37 -12.29 -10.10
CA LEU A 18 -1.80 -11.94 -10.06
C LEU A 18 -2.57 -12.56 -11.23
N SER A 19 -1.92 -12.74 -12.39
CA SER A 19 -2.50 -13.30 -13.62
C SER A 19 -3.90 -12.74 -13.93
N PRO A 20 -4.05 -11.39 -14.08
CA PRO A 20 -5.35 -10.77 -14.22
C PRO A 20 -6.04 -11.18 -15.54
N GLN A 21 -7.36 -11.36 -15.49
CA GLN A 21 -8.21 -11.62 -16.68
C GLN A 21 -8.67 -10.33 -17.38
N ILE A 22 -8.09 -9.19 -17.02
CA ILE A 22 -8.41 -7.86 -17.53
C ILE A 22 -7.16 -7.30 -18.21
N GLU A 23 -7.35 -6.49 -19.25
CA GLU A 23 -6.25 -5.88 -19.98
C GLU A 23 -5.47 -4.89 -19.10
N LEU A 24 -4.14 -4.93 -19.23
CA LEU A 24 -3.21 -4.04 -18.56
C LEU A 24 -2.86 -2.89 -19.50
N PHE A 25 -3.26 -1.68 -19.14
CA PHE A 25 -3.14 -0.51 -20.03
C PHE A 25 -1.86 0.31 -19.80
N SER A 26 -1.30 0.33 -18.59
CA SER A 26 -0.13 1.18 -18.30
C SER A 26 0.71 0.74 -17.09
N GLY A 27 1.95 1.22 -17.05
CA GLY A 27 2.81 1.25 -15.86
C GLY A 27 3.53 -0.07 -15.52
N TYR A 28 3.58 -1.00 -16.47
CA TYR A 28 4.41 -2.20 -16.34
C TYR A 28 5.78 -1.95 -16.96
N ASP A 29 6.81 -1.99 -16.13
CA ASP A 29 8.15 -2.29 -16.58
C ASP A 29 8.73 -3.42 -15.72
N ALA A 30 9.74 -4.08 -16.28
CA ALA A 30 10.51 -5.09 -15.57
C ALA A 30 11.68 -4.48 -14.78
N GLN A 31 11.77 -3.14 -14.70
CA GLN A 31 12.86 -2.51 -13.97
C GLN A 31 12.61 -2.67 -12.48
N PRO A 32 13.62 -3.11 -11.71
CA PRO A 32 13.51 -3.13 -10.26
C PRO A 32 13.14 -1.77 -9.71
N ILE A 33 12.19 -1.75 -8.77
CA ILE A 33 11.83 -0.52 -8.05
C ILE A 33 12.91 -0.19 -7.01
N ASP A 34 13.63 -1.20 -6.49
CA ASP A 34 14.75 -1.08 -5.55
C ASP A 34 14.45 -0.31 -4.25
N ARG A 35 13.20 -0.39 -3.76
CA ARG A 35 12.79 0.27 -2.51
C ARG A 35 12.60 -0.72 -1.37
N TYR A 36 13.68 -0.95 -0.64
CA TYR A 36 13.71 -1.80 0.56
C TYR A 36 13.18 -1.11 1.83
N ASN A 37 12.74 0.14 1.75
CA ASN A 37 12.32 0.88 2.93
C ASN A 37 11.29 1.96 2.62
N VAL A 38 10.15 1.57 2.04
CA VAL A 38 9.08 2.48 1.65
C VAL A 38 8.44 3.09 2.90
N GLY A 39 8.24 4.42 2.89
CA GLY A 39 7.66 5.18 3.98
C GLY A 39 6.41 5.97 3.57
N PRO A 40 5.59 6.40 4.54
CA PRO A 40 4.44 7.27 4.33
C PRO A 40 4.75 8.51 3.50
N SER A 41 3.73 9.05 2.84
CA SER A 41 3.79 10.27 2.02
C SER A 41 4.71 10.19 0.80
N THR A 42 5.36 9.04 0.56
CA THR A 42 6.08 8.78 -0.69
C THR A 42 5.13 8.23 -1.75
N ARG A 43 5.47 8.37 -3.03
CA ARG A 43 4.74 7.70 -4.11
C ARG A 43 5.06 6.20 -4.10
N VAL A 44 4.06 5.35 -4.24
CA VAL A 44 4.16 3.89 -4.25
C VAL A 44 3.42 3.36 -5.45
N GLN A 45 3.93 2.30 -6.09
CA GLN A 45 3.23 1.68 -7.21
C GLN A 45 2.03 0.91 -6.69
N VAL A 46 0.86 1.17 -7.25
CA VAL A 46 -0.40 0.50 -6.91
C VAL A 46 -1.06 -0.03 -8.17
N LEU A 47 -1.75 -1.16 -8.08
CA LEU A 47 -2.65 -1.64 -9.11
C LEU A 47 -4.07 -1.18 -8.78
N HIS A 48 -4.75 -0.61 -9.76
CA HIS A 48 -6.16 -0.21 -9.62
C HIS A 48 -6.86 -0.27 -10.97
N THR A 49 -8.20 -0.27 -10.93
CA THR A 49 -9.03 -0.39 -12.13
C THR A 49 -9.62 0.94 -12.51
N LEU A 50 -9.48 1.32 -13.78
CA LEU A 50 -10.22 2.40 -14.44
C LEU A 50 -11.24 1.81 -15.41
N GLU A 51 -11.94 2.66 -16.18
CA GLU A 51 -12.97 2.23 -17.13
C GLU A 51 -12.40 1.41 -18.30
N ASP A 52 -11.16 1.69 -18.68
CA ASP A 52 -10.43 1.04 -19.77
C ASP A 52 -9.73 -0.24 -19.31
N GLY A 53 -9.22 -0.33 -18.08
CA GLY A 53 -8.72 -1.61 -17.57
C GLY A 53 -7.91 -1.50 -16.29
N LEU A 54 -6.89 -2.37 -16.17
CA LEU A 54 -5.95 -2.38 -15.05
C LEU A 54 -4.82 -1.39 -15.32
N HIS A 55 -4.52 -0.57 -14.31
CA HIS A 55 -3.44 0.41 -14.34
C HIS A 55 -2.48 0.20 -13.19
N ILE A 56 -1.21 0.48 -13.45
CA ILE A 56 -0.17 0.65 -12.43
C ILE A 56 0.20 2.13 -12.38
N ASP A 57 0.02 2.75 -11.21
CA ASP A 57 0.32 4.16 -11.00
C ASP A 57 1.09 4.41 -9.70
N ALA A 58 1.96 5.43 -9.74
CA ALA A 58 2.70 5.89 -8.59
C ALA A 58 1.88 6.91 -7.77
N VAL A 59 1.21 6.42 -6.71
CA VAL A 59 0.27 7.20 -5.87
C VAL A 59 0.88 7.50 -4.50
N ILE A 60 0.56 8.67 -3.93
CA ILE A 60 1.02 9.03 -2.57
C ILE A 60 0.42 8.08 -1.54
N TRP A 61 1.25 7.45 -0.70
CA TRP A 61 0.79 6.65 0.42
C TRP A 61 0.32 7.53 1.59
N GLY A 62 -0.96 7.85 1.56
CA GLY A 62 -1.65 8.65 2.55
C GLY A 62 -2.88 9.28 1.91
N TRP A 63 -4.02 9.24 2.60
CA TRP A 63 -5.23 9.82 2.06
C TRP A 63 -6.13 10.42 3.15
N ALA A 64 -6.71 11.58 2.83
CA ALA A 64 -7.75 12.21 3.62
C ALA A 64 -8.87 12.77 2.72
N PRO A 65 -10.14 12.71 3.18
CA PRO A 65 -11.25 13.39 2.51
C PRO A 65 -11.05 14.91 2.56
N PHE A 66 -11.66 15.63 1.61
CA PHE A 66 -11.45 17.09 1.46
C PHE A 66 -11.67 17.87 2.77
N TRP A 67 -12.66 17.48 3.58
CA TRP A 67 -12.99 18.13 4.86
C TRP A 67 -11.98 17.88 5.98
N ALA A 68 -11.09 16.89 5.83
CA ALA A 68 -10.05 16.53 6.79
C ALA A 68 -8.64 16.93 6.35
N LYS A 69 -8.44 17.26 5.06
CA LYS A 69 -7.12 17.65 4.54
C LYS A 69 -6.53 18.82 5.32
N GLY A 70 -5.24 18.74 5.62
CA GLY A 70 -4.48 19.78 6.32
C GLY A 70 -4.71 19.89 7.83
N LYS A 71 -5.69 19.16 8.41
CA LYS A 71 -5.95 19.20 9.87
C LYS A 71 -4.99 18.31 10.68
N ARG A 72 -4.45 17.28 10.05
CA ARG A 72 -3.50 16.31 10.61
C ARG A 72 -2.79 15.60 9.44
N PRO A 73 -1.68 14.88 9.67
CA PRO A 73 -1.10 14.01 8.65
C PRO A 73 -2.14 13.05 8.07
N ASP A 74 -2.11 12.87 6.76
CA ASP A 74 -3.04 11.99 6.06
C ASP A 74 -2.88 10.56 6.56
N PRO A 75 -3.98 9.90 6.99
CA PRO A 75 -3.93 8.51 7.41
C PRO A 75 -3.39 7.59 6.32
N ILE A 76 -2.58 6.62 6.74
CA ILE A 76 -1.94 5.63 5.87
C ILE A 76 -2.58 4.23 5.92
N ASN A 77 -3.47 4.00 6.89
CA ASN A 77 -4.14 2.74 7.14
C ASN A 77 -5.64 2.97 7.33
N ALA A 78 -6.46 2.09 6.76
CA ALA A 78 -7.91 2.01 7.02
C ALA A 78 -8.22 0.67 7.70
N ARG A 79 -9.01 0.71 8.77
CA ARG A 79 -9.42 -0.48 9.52
C ARG A 79 -10.55 -1.21 8.78
N VAL A 80 -10.36 -2.50 8.50
CA VAL A 80 -11.33 -3.32 7.73
C VAL A 80 -12.72 -3.33 8.36
N GLU A 81 -12.80 -3.24 9.69
CA GLU A 81 -14.03 -3.24 10.46
C GLU A 81 -14.92 -2.01 10.20
N THR A 82 -14.33 -0.91 9.71
CA THR A 82 -15.02 0.39 9.58
C THR A 82 -14.82 1.08 8.24
N VAL A 83 -14.03 0.49 7.31
CA VAL A 83 -13.69 1.13 6.04
C VAL A 83 -14.93 1.41 5.16
N THR A 84 -15.96 0.56 5.24
CA THR A 84 -17.20 0.68 4.45
C THR A 84 -18.29 1.51 5.12
N THR A 85 -18.26 1.65 6.45
CA THR A 85 -19.33 2.29 7.24
C THR A 85 -18.91 3.64 7.83
N GLY A 86 -17.62 3.81 8.14
CA GLY A 86 -17.08 5.00 8.78
C GLY A 86 -17.01 6.21 7.85
N LYS A 87 -17.31 7.40 8.39
CA LYS A 87 -17.37 8.66 7.60
C LYS A 87 -16.07 9.02 6.88
N PHE A 88 -14.91 8.55 7.37
CA PHE A 88 -13.60 8.94 6.83
C PHE A 88 -13.32 8.30 5.47
N PHE A 89 -13.38 6.96 5.39
CA PHE A 89 -12.98 6.21 4.20
C PHE A 89 -14.15 5.70 3.34
N LYS A 90 -15.40 5.74 3.82
CA LYS A 90 -16.54 5.16 3.09
C LYS A 90 -16.69 5.65 1.65
N GLN A 91 -16.25 6.88 1.34
CA GLN A 91 -16.32 7.44 -0.01
C GLN A 91 -15.35 6.79 -1.01
N LEU A 92 -14.33 6.07 -0.53
CA LEU A 92 -13.47 5.23 -1.37
C LEU A 92 -14.12 3.89 -1.69
N TRP A 93 -15.23 3.51 -1.05
CA TRP A 93 -15.88 2.24 -1.30
C TRP A 93 -17.07 2.40 -2.26
N PRO A 94 -17.25 1.53 -3.28
CA PRO A 94 -16.33 0.48 -3.72
C PRO A 94 -15.26 0.93 -4.73
N ASN A 95 -15.34 2.17 -5.22
CA ASN A 95 -14.67 2.57 -6.46
C ASN A 95 -13.20 3.02 -6.31
N GLY A 96 -12.74 3.28 -5.09
CA GLY A 96 -11.38 3.69 -4.76
C GLY A 96 -10.52 2.53 -4.22
N ARG A 97 -10.82 1.29 -4.60
CA ARG A 97 -10.00 0.13 -4.22
C ARG A 97 -8.74 0.08 -5.09
N ALA A 98 -7.63 -0.26 -4.46
CA ALA A 98 -6.36 -0.52 -5.11
C ALA A 98 -5.64 -1.65 -4.36
N ILE A 99 -4.69 -2.29 -5.04
CA ILE A 99 -3.75 -3.27 -4.47
C ILE A 99 -2.39 -2.59 -4.41
N VAL A 100 -1.72 -2.69 -3.27
CA VAL A 100 -0.32 -2.28 -3.10
C VAL A 100 0.51 -3.55 -3.05
N PRO A 101 1.21 -3.94 -4.14
CA PRO A 101 2.07 -5.10 -4.11
C PRO A 101 3.29 -4.84 -3.25
N SER A 102 3.72 -5.88 -2.56
CA SER A 102 4.86 -5.84 -1.68
C SER A 102 5.39 -7.24 -1.43
N GLU A 103 6.71 -7.37 -1.34
CA GLU A 103 7.37 -8.62 -0.93
C GLU A 103 7.31 -8.81 0.59
N GLY A 104 6.91 -7.78 1.34
CA GLY A 104 6.69 -7.84 2.78
C GLY A 104 6.68 -6.47 3.45
N TRP A 105 6.36 -6.45 4.73
CA TRP A 105 6.30 -5.22 5.52
C TRP A 105 7.11 -5.30 6.79
N TYR A 106 7.39 -4.15 7.39
CA TYR A 106 8.06 -4.06 8.68
C TYR A 106 7.08 -3.72 9.79
N GLU A 107 7.22 -4.41 10.93
CA GLU A 107 6.55 -4.06 12.18
C GLU A 107 7.57 -3.98 13.32
N TRP A 108 7.29 -3.12 14.29
CA TRP A 108 8.15 -2.88 15.45
C TRP A 108 7.52 -3.46 16.70
N VAL A 109 8.09 -4.56 17.20
CA VAL A 109 7.64 -5.21 18.44
C VAL A 109 8.35 -4.55 19.62
N LYS A 110 7.60 -4.21 20.66
CA LYS A 110 8.18 -3.65 21.89
C LYS A 110 9.05 -4.70 22.56
N ASP A 111 10.20 -4.28 23.05
CA ASP A 111 11.04 -5.13 23.88
C ASP A 111 10.29 -5.43 25.21
N PRO A 112 10.25 -6.70 25.67
CA PRO A 112 9.55 -7.07 26.88
C PRO A 112 10.17 -6.46 28.14
N ASP A 113 11.47 -6.18 28.12
CA ASP A 113 12.23 -5.67 29.26
C ASP A 113 12.39 -4.13 29.22
N ASP A 114 12.34 -3.51 28.03
CA ASP A 114 12.40 -2.06 27.85
C ASP A 114 11.40 -1.53 26.82
N LEU A 115 10.24 -1.03 27.28
CA LEU A 115 9.17 -0.51 26.42
C LEU A 115 9.58 0.69 25.54
N LYS A 116 10.72 1.34 25.80
CA LYS A 116 11.27 2.41 24.93
C LYS A 116 12.01 1.84 23.72
N LYS A 117 12.48 0.60 23.80
CA LYS A 117 13.11 -0.11 22.68
C LYS A 117 12.06 -0.86 21.87
N LYS A 118 12.30 -0.93 20.56
CA LYS A 118 11.48 -1.69 19.64
C LYS A 118 12.36 -2.43 18.64
N GLN A 119 12.15 -3.73 18.51
CA GLN A 119 12.81 -4.56 17.53
C GLN A 119 12.01 -4.56 16.21
N PRO A 120 12.60 -4.13 15.08
CA PRO A 120 11.98 -4.30 13.78
C PRO A 120 12.00 -5.76 13.33
N TYR A 121 10.90 -6.21 12.73
CA TYR A 121 10.81 -7.49 12.05
C TYR A 121 10.34 -7.27 10.62
N PHE A 122 10.93 -8.01 9.68
CA PHE A 122 10.42 -8.12 8.32
C PHE A 122 9.45 -9.30 8.26
N ILE A 123 8.24 -9.04 7.80
CA ILE A 123 7.16 -10.02 7.69
C ILE A 123 6.85 -10.20 6.21
N ARG A 124 6.92 -11.44 5.74
CA ARG A 124 6.68 -11.82 4.34
C ARG A 124 5.97 -13.16 4.27
N LEU A 125 5.44 -13.47 3.08
CA LEU A 125 4.92 -14.82 2.80
C LEU A 125 6.04 -15.85 3.02
N LYS A 126 5.69 -16.95 3.70
CA LYS A 126 6.58 -18.09 3.85
C LYS A 126 6.63 -18.82 2.52
N ASN A 127 7.83 -19.00 1.98
CA ASN A 127 8.05 -19.83 0.80
C ASN A 127 7.54 -21.26 1.03
#